data_AF-M1WR02-F1
#
_entry.id   AF-M1WR02-F1
#
_cell.length_a   1.000
_cell.length_b   1.000
_cell.length_c   1.000
_cell.angle_alpha   90.00
_cell.angle_beta   90.00
_cell.angle_gamma   90.00
#
_symmetry.space_group_name_H-M   'P 1'
#
loop_
_entity.id
_entity.type
_entity.pdbx_description
1 polymer ?
#
loop_
_entity_poly.entity_id
_entity_poly.type
_entity_poly.pdbx_seq_one_letter_code
_entity_poly.pdbx_strand_id
1 'polypeptide(L)' 'MNKDPVRMCVVCRQRYPKRDLERYVCPDTMLELETDGPVPDPGKTRPGRGFYICVQARCREIFPKMIKGLMKKRKGDYR' A
#
# COMPACT_ATOMS: atom_id res chain seq x y z
N MET A 1 9.14 23.86 -11.28
CA MET A 1 9.48 22.42 -11.32
C MET A 1 8.66 21.70 -10.27
N ASN A 2 7.63 20.94 -10.68
CA ASN A 2 6.86 20.14 -9.74
C ASN A 2 7.76 19.00 -9.24
N LYS A 3 8.27 19.12 -8.01
CA LYS A 3 8.96 18.03 -7.31
C LYS A 3 7.92 17.05 -6.82
N ASP A 4 7.38 16.24 -7.74
CA ASP A 4 6.47 15.18 -7.36
C ASP A 4 7.18 14.26 -6.36
N PRO A 5 6.59 14.00 -5.17
CA PRO A 5 7.21 13.16 -4.18
C PRO A 5 7.51 11.79 -4.76
N VAL A 6 8.72 11.28 -4.55
CA VAL A 6 9.06 9.91 -4.92
C VAL A 6 8.69 8.98 -3.77
N ARG A 7 8.12 7.83 -4.10
CA ARG A 7 7.75 6.77 -3.15
C ARG A 7 8.28 5.43 -3.64
N MET A 8 8.38 4.50 -2.70
CA MET A 8 8.87 3.15 -2.97
C MET A 8 7.69 2.21 -3.15
N CYS A 9 7.70 1.41 -4.22
CA CYS A 9 6.79 0.28 -4.36
C CYS A 9 7.09 -0.74 -3.26
N VAL A 10 6.10 -1.13 -2.47
CA VAL A 10 6.34 -2.04 -1.33
C VAL A 10 6.65 -3.47 -1.75
N VAL A 11 6.34 -3.83 -3.01
CA VAL A 11 6.62 -5.16 -3.58
C VAL A 11 8.03 -5.22 -4.17
N CYS A 12 8.29 -4.48 -5.26
CA CYS A 12 9.59 -4.56 -5.95
C CYS A 12 10.68 -3.67 -5.36
N ARG A 13 10.37 -2.84 -4.36
CA ARG A 13 11.29 -1.94 -3.65
C ARG A 13 11.95 -0.86 -4.53
N GLN A 14 11.52 -0.72 -5.78
CA GLN A 14 11.94 0.36 -6.69
C GLN A 14 11.21 1.66 -6.37
N ARG A 15 11.83 2.79 -6.75
CA ARG A 15 11.32 4.15 -6.51
C ARG A 15 10.62 4.68 -7.76
N TYR A 16 9.45 5.30 -7.55
CA TYR A 16 8.63 5.88 -8.62
C TYR A 16 8.03 7.21 -8.17
N PRO A 17 7.70 8.13 -9.10
CA PRO A 17 6.89 9.30 -8.80
C PRO A 17 5.57 8.88 -8.14
N LYS A 18 5.12 9.60 -7.09
CA LYS A 18 3.88 9.30 -6.36
C LYS A 18 2.68 9.19 -7.30
N ARG A 19 2.63 10.00 -8.36
CA ARG A 19 1.55 9.99 -9.35
C ARG A 19 1.43 8.66 -10.11
N ASP A 20 2.54 7.95 -10.31
CA ASP A 20 2.62 6.70 -11.09
C ASP A 20 2.40 5.45 -10.21
N LEU A 21 2.06 5.65 -8.94
CA LEU A 21 1.80 4.59 -7.97
C LEU A 21 0.33 4.55 -7.62
N GLU A 22 -0.20 3.33 -7.52
CA GLU A 22 -1.47 3.07 -6.86
C GLU A 22 -1.26 3.07 -5.35
N ARG A 23 -2.22 3.63 -4.61
CA ARG A 23 -2.25 3.56 -3.16
C ARG A 23 -3.38 2.66 -2.73
N TYR A 24 -3.09 1.80 -1.77
CA TYR A 24 -4.08 1.02 -1.04
C TYR A 24 -3.97 1.36 0.44
N VAL A 25 -5.09 1.37 1.14
CA VAL A 25 -5.14 1.53 2.59
C VAL A 25 -5.53 0.21 3.21
N CYS A 26 -4.82 -0.19 4.25
CA CYS A 26 -5.24 -1.35 5.03
C CYS A 26 -6.46 -1.01 5.88
N PRO A 27 -7.44 -1.91 5.97
CA PRO A 27 -8.54 -1.78 6.92
C PRO A 27 -8.03 -1.86 8.37
N ASP A 28 -8.89 -1.57 9.34
CA ASP A 28 -8.47 -1.38 10.72
C ASP A 28 -8.13 -2.71 11.39
N THR A 29 -8.79 -3.80 10.99
CA THR A 29 -8.56 -5.13 11.54
C THR A 29 -7.94 -6.11 10.54
N MET A 30 -7.29 -7.17 11.06
CA MET A 30 -6.83 -8.29 10.22
C MET A 30 -8.00 -9.06 9.62
N LEU A 31 -9.15 -9.14 10.32
CA LEU A 31 -10.34 -9.82 9.82
C LEU A 31 -10.88 -9.14 8.56
N GLU A 32 -11.02 -7.81 8.59
CA GLU A 32 -11.43 -7.01 7.43
C GLU A 32 -10.44 -7.15 6.26
N LEU A 33 -9.13 -7.25 6.55
CA LEU A 33 -8.16 -7.52 5.49
C LEU A 33 -8.38 -8.89 4.85
N GLU A 34 -8.85 -9.88 5.59
CA GLU A 34 -9.08 -11.24 5.07
C GLU A 34 -10.39 -11.37 4.31
N THR A 35 -11.44 -10.65 4.72
CA THR A 35 -12.74 -10.64 4.04
C THR A 35 -12.75 -9.74 2.81
N ASP A 36 -12.25 -8.50 2.95
CA ASP A 36 -12.44 -7.44 1.96
C ASP A 36 -11.15 -7.05 1.25
N GLY A 37 -10.00 -7.42 1.83
CA GLY A 37 -8.69 -7.07 1.28
C GLY A 37 -8.30 -5.60 1.49
N PRO A 38 -7.17 -5.16 0.90
CA PRO A 38 -6.79 -3.76 0.89
C PRO A 38 -7.79 -2.88 0.13
N VAL A 39 -8.13 -1.73 0.69
CA VAL A 39 -9.03 -0.77 0.06
C VAL A 39 -8.26 0.12 -0.93
N PRO A 40 -8.63 0.17 -2.23
CA PRO A 40 -8.03 1.11 -3.17
C PRO A 40 -8.24 2.57 -2.74
N ASP A 41 -7.21 3.39 -2.92
CA ASP A 41 -7.25 4.83 -2.67
C ASP A 41 -6.66 5.62 -3.85
N PRO A 42 -7.39 5.71 -4.98
CA PRO A 42 -6.91 6.41 -6.17
C PRO A 42 -6.61 7.89 -5.90
N GLY A 43 -7.40 8.52 -5.03
CA GLY A 43 -7.22 9.91 -4.60
C GLY A 43 -6.00 10.14 -3.69
N LYS A 44 -5.46 9.07 -3.08
CA LYS A 44 -4.32 9.13 -2.16
C LYS A 44 -4.57 10.02 -0.93
N THR A 45 -5.82 10.11 -0.49
CA THR A 45 -6.30 10.97 0.59
C THR A 45 -6.94 10.19 1.75
N ARG A 46 -7.23 8.90 1.61
CA ARG A 46 -7.90 8.12 2.67
C ARG A 46 -7.04 8.04 3.94
N PRO A 47 -7.61 8.23 5.14
CA PRO A 47 -6.89 8.09 6.40
C PRO A 47 -6.40 6.64 6.59
N GLY A 48 -5.40 6.45 7.45
CA GLY A 48 -4.84 5.13 7.77
C GLY A 48 -3.52 4.79 7.05
N ARG A 49 -2.99 3.61 7.35
CA ARG A 49 -1.69 3.14 6.82
C ARG A 49 -1.81 2.78 5.34
N GLY A 50 -1.15 3.57 4.50
CA GLY A 50 -1.13 3.38 3.05
C GLY A 50 0.07 2.61 2.53
N PHE A 51 -0.15 1.81 1.49
CA PHE A 51 0.84 1.05 0.75
C PHE A 51 0.84 1.50 -0.71
N TYR A 52 2.02 1.77 -1.26
CA TYR A 52 2.18 2.19 -2.65
C TYR A 52 2.68 1.03 -3.51
N ILE A 53 2.02 0.82 -4.65
CA ILE A 53 2.29 -0.26 -5.60
C ILE A 53 2.48 0.34 -7.00
N CYS A 54 3.49 -0.13 -7.74
CA CYS A 54 3.69 0.30 -9.12
C CYS A 54 2.80 -0.47 -10.09
N VAL A 55 2.61 0.10 -11.28
CA VAL A 55 1.71 -0.43 -12.33
C VAL A 55 2.13 -1.77 -12.94
N GLN A 56 3.30 -2.31 -12.56
CA GLN A 56 3.77 -3.60 -13.07
C GLN A 56 2.83 -4.72 -12.61
N ALA A 57 2.33 -5.51 -13.56
CA ALA A 57 1.39 -6.61 -13.30
C ALA A 57 1.87 -7.54 -12.17
N ARG A 58 3.14 -7.96 -12.21
CA ARG A 58 3.77 -8.77 -11.15
C ARG A 58 3.58 -8.18 -9.74
N CYS A 59 3.66 -6.85 -9.59
CA CYS A 59 3.56 -6.21 -8.30
C CYS A 59 2.11 -6.16 -7.81
N ARG A 60 1.17 -5.90 -8.71
CA ARG A 60 -0.27 -5.93 -8.40
C ARG A 60 -0.74 -7.33 -8.01
N GLU A 61 -0.25 -8.37 -8.67
CA GLU A 61 -0.62 -9.76 -8.39
C GLU A 61 -0.02 -10.29 -7.08
N ILE A 62 1.21 -9.87 -6.74
CA ILE A 62 1.90 -10.31 -5.52
C ILE A 62 1.38 -9.56 -4.29
N PHE A 63 0.98 -8.29 -4.42
CA PHE A 63 0.61 -7.44 -3.30
C PHE A 63 -0.48 -8.02 -2.37
N PRO A 64 -1.60 -8.57 -2.87
CA PRO A 64 -2.63 -9.19 -2.03
C PRO A 64 -2.09 -10.32 -1.13
N LYS A 65 -1.06 -11.04 -1.57
CA LYS A 65 -0.41 -12.09 -0.77
C LYS A 65 0.53 -11.52 0.29
N MET A 66 1.22 -10.42 -0.03
CA MET A 66 2.20 -9.78 0.87
C MET A 66 1.54 -8.97 2.00
N ILE A 67 0.37 -8.38 1.76
CA ILE A 67 -0.18 -7.37 2.65
C ILE A 67 -0.45 -7.86 4.08
N LYS A 68 -0.80 -9.15 4.24
CA LYS A 68 -0.97 -9.78 5.57
C LYS A 68 0.29 -9.65 6.42
N GLY A 69 1.46 -9.94 5.85
CA GLY A 69 2.74 -9.80 6.55
C GLY A 69 3.14 -8.35 6.80
N LEU A 70 2.69 -7.43 5.95
CA LEU A 70 2.94 -5.99 6.10
C LEU A 70 2.06 -5.36 7.21
N MET A 71 0.83 -5.84 7.39
CA MET A 71 -0.04 -5.41 8.49
C MET A 71 0.46 -5.89 9.86
N LYS A 72 0.94 -7.13 9.96
CA LYS A 72 1.56 -7.65 11.21
C LYS A 72 2.76 -6.81 11.67
N LYS A 73 3.41 -6.07 10.74
CA LYS A 73 4.51 -5.14 11.03
C LYS A 73 4.01 -3.70 11.23
N ARG A 74 2.81 -3.52 11.80
CA ARG A 74 2.29 -2.20 12.18
C ARG A 74 3.24 -1.58 13.22
N LYS A 75 3.93 -0.51 12.81
CA LYS A 75 4.82 0.24 13.70
C LYS A 75 3.91 1.20 14.45
N GLY A 76 3.66 0.93 15.73
CA GLY A 76 2.71 1.69 16.56
C GLY A 76 1.84 0.84 17.48
N ASP A 77 1.73 -0.47 17.26
CA ASP A 77 0.93 -1.39 18.10
C ASP A 77 1.69 -1.88 19.35
N TYR A 78 2.48 -1.00 19.99
CA TYR A 78 2.87 -1.19 21.40
C TYR A 78 1.79 -0.56 22.26
N ARG A 79 0.64 -1.22 22.38
CA ARG A 79 -0.33 -0.99 23.45
C ARG A 79 -0.86 -2.33 23.93
#